data_AF-A0A350QSW7-F1
#
_entry.id   AF-A0A350QSW7-F1
#
_cell.length_a   1.000
_cell.length_b   1.000
_cell.length_c   1.000
_cell.angle_alpha   90.00
_cell.angle_beta   90.00
_cell.angle_gamma   90.00
#
_symmetry.space_group_name_H-M   'P 1'
#
loop_
_entity.id
_entity.type
_entity.pdbx_description
1 polymer ?
#
loop_
_entity_poly.entity_id
_entity_poly.type
_entity_poly.pdbx_seq_one_letter_code
_entity_poly.pdbx_strand_id
1 'polypeptide(L)'
;MREYITIGIKTSLLSLLAGGLCLASLHAGSTMLGPDWDEDSNGGRDAGNTKGTAMEVKLSTTTQVTSITGKLKGENSGNLASLQEPDYQDVYAVAITDPGFFEIRTISPGFSEFNSSLFVFDPEGKPLLGNRVVELGTTGARVGEVSSDGKFKIDKPGLIYIAVSGRASVPLDEDGNIQFAFTNDPTDVVGPAGPNTKPLAGWTTANPAEIGSYVISLQAVGPIPTGCGAPNAGPCGALNPLPYCNEATCCSTVCELDPFCCEVTWDSICVNTASERCTDSCANCDGDLNGDGRVDGNDLGRLLALWRLNDTCADINNDGIVDGEDLSILLLKWGTDCS
;
A
#
# COMPACT_ATOMS: atom_id res chain seq x y z
N MET A 1 5.67 77.56 50.37
CA MET A 1 5.10 78.51 49.39
C MET A 1 5.92 78.36 48.10
N ARG A 2 5.30 77.91 47.00
CA ARG A 2 5.80 77.84 45.59
C ARG A 2 7.03 76.94 45.33
N GLU A 3 6.87 75.81 44.63
CA GLU A 3 6.77 75.60 43.17
C GLU A 3 8.11 75.72 42.40
N TYR A 4 8.58 74.52 41.98
CA TYR A 4 9.45 74.03 40.90
C TYR A 4 10.13 74.99 39.90
N ILE A 5 11.36 74.62 39.44
CA ILE A 5 11.65 74.21 38.04
C ILE A 5 13.18 73.91 37.78
N THR A 6 13.44 72.66 37.35
CA THR A 6 14.43 72.07 36.38
C THR A 6 15.97 71.97 36.49
N ILE A 7 16.40 70.72 36.20
CA ILE A 7 17.41 70.19 35.23
C ILE A 7 18.84 69.84 35.69
N GLY A 8 19.21 68.58 35.38
CA GLY A 8 20.56 68.00 35.24
C GLY A 8 20.81 66.89 36.27
N ILE A 9 20.90 65.60 35.91
CA ILE A 9 22.12 64.96 35.40
C ILE A 9 21.77 63.58 34.79
N LYS A 10 22.46 63.24 33.68
CA LYS A 10 22.44 61.95 32.95
C LYS A 10 22.88 60.78 33.83
N THR A 11 22.33 59.57 33.61
CA THR A 11 23.12 58.37 33.25
C THR A 11 22.29 57.13 32.91
N SER A 12 22.75 56.50 31.84
CA SER A 12 22.79 55.06 31.53
C SER A 12 21.55 54.31 31.04
N LEU A 13 21.71 53.86 29.79
CA LEU A 13 20.96 52.81 29.10
C LEU A 13 20.85 51.56 29.97
N LEU A 14 19.65 51.02 30.13
CA LEU A 14 19.40 49.58 30.15
C LEU A 14 18.04 49.34 29.48
N SER A 15 18.09 48.76 28.28
CA SER A 15 16.94 48.44 27.45
C SER A 15 16.12 47.30 28.07
N LEU A 16 14.82 47.56 28.22
CA LEU A 16 13.74 46.60 28.41
C LEU A 16 13.47 45.86 27.08
N LEU A 17 13.24 44.54 27.11
CA LEU A 17 12.36 43.73 26.24
C LEU A 17 12.70 42.25 26.53
N ALA A 18 12.02 41.59 27.47
CA ALA A 18 10.74 40.91 27.33
C ALA A 18 10.74 39.83 26.22
N GLY A 19 10.65 38.58 26.65
CA GLY A 19 9.90 37.52 25.98
C GLY A 19 10.56 36.87 24.76
N GLY A 20 11.02 35.63 24.93
CA GLY A 20 11.42 34.80 23.81
C GLY A 20 12.06 33.50 24.24
N LEU A 21 11.37 32.70 25.07
CA LEU A 21 11.66 31.28 25.09
C LEU A 21 11.33 30.78 23.68
N CYS A 22 12.37 30.48 22.88
CA CYS A 22 12.25 29.60 21.73
C CYS A 22 11.75 28.24 22.26
N LEU A 23 10.43 28.08 22.31
CA LEU A 23 9.82 26.78 22.14
C LEU A 23 10.25 26.32 20.75
N ALA A 24 11.27 25.48 20.71
CA ALA A 24 11.42 24.56 19.60
C ALA A 24 10.11 23.77 19.57
N SER A 25 9.23 24.14 18.65
CA SER A 25 8.10 23.32 18.26
C SER A 25 8.69 22.04 17.68
N LEU A 26 8.85 21.03 18.54
CA LEU A 26 8.81 19.65 18.10
C LEU A 26 7.50 19.54 17.32
N HIS A 27 7.62 19.46 16.00
CA HIS A 27 6.53 18.99 15.18
C HIS A 27 6.33 17.54 15.60
N ALA A 28 5.40 17.33 16.53
CA ALA A 28 4.82 16.02 16.73
C ALA A 28 4.29 15.63 15.35
N GLY A 29 4.90 14.59 14.78
CA GLY A 29 4.50 14.04 13.49
C GLY A 29 3.00 13.87 13.48
N SER A 30 2.39 14.22 12.36
CA SER A 30 0.97 14.00 12.10
C SER A 30 0.68 12.52 12.39
N THR A 31 0.14 12.21 13.57
CA THR A 31 -0.26 10.85 13.91
C THR A 31 -1.50 10.55 13.08
N MET A 32 -1.29 10.12 11.83
CA MET A 32 -2.29 9.36 11.11
C MET A 32 -2.46 8.07 11.91
N LEU A 33 -3.52 8.02 12.73
CA LEU A 33 -3.87 6.88 13.55
C LEU A 33 -4.50 5.80 12.65
N GLY A 34 -3.67 5.16 11.84
CA GLY A 34 -4.01 4.03 10.99
C GLY A 34 -2.75 3.24 10.66
N PRO A 35 -2.85 2.04 10.06
CA PRO A 35 -1.67 1.34 9.57
C PRO A 35 -0.96 2.22 8.54
N ASP A 36 0.26 2.61 8.86
CA ASP A 36 1.13 3.49 8.10
C ASP A 36 2.32 2.70 7.53
N TRP A 37 2.82 3.16 6.39
CA TRP A 37 4.07 2.69 5.81
C TRP A 37 5.04 3.85 5.75
N ASP A 38 6.09 3.78 6.54
CA ASP A 38 7.19 4.72 6.53
C ASP A 38 8.39 4.06 5.85
N GLU A 39 8.90 4.72 4.80
CA GLU A 39 9.94 4.15 3.94
C GLU A 39 11.24 3.84 4.69
N ASP A 40 11.66 4.76 5.57
CA ASP A 40 12.90 4.65 6.34
C ASP A 40 12.81 3.50 7.38
N SER A 41 11.64 3.29 8.00
CA SER A 41 11.45 2.32 9.09
C SER A 41 10.86 0.98 8.67
N ASN A 42 10.02 0.92 7.64
CA ASN A 42 9.40 -0.30 7.13
C ASN A 42 10.08 -0.85 5.88
N GLY A 43 10.48 0.03 4.94
CA GLY A 43 11.00 -0.38 3.64
C GLY A 43 12.46 -0.81 3.64
N GLY A 44 13.27 -0.26 4.55
CA GLY A 44 14.69 -0.61 4.72
C GLY A 44 15.62 -0.18 3.57
N ARG A 45 15.07 0.52 2.56
CA ARG A 45 15.78 1.13 1.44
C ARG A 45 14.95 2.29 0.87
N ASP A 46 15.60 3.09 0.02
CA ASP A 46 14.93 4.11 -0.78
C ASP A 46 13.92 3.46 -1.74
N ALA A 47 12.76 4.10 -1.93
CA ALA A 47 11.88 3.79 -3.02
C ALA A 47 12.58 4.13 -4.35
N GLY A 48 12.38 3.26 -5.35
CA GLY A 48 12.97 3.47 -6.66
C GLY A 48 12.07 4.29 -7.56
N ASN A 49 12.62 4.79 -8.66
CA ASN A 49 11.89 5.59 -9.65
C ASN A 49 11.21 4.77 -10.77
N THR A 50 11.33 3.44 -10.80
CA THR A 50 10.69 2.60 -11.83
C THR A 50 9.91 1.47 -11.20
N LYS A 51 9.08 0.78 -12.00
CA LYS A 51 8.41 -0.46 -11.58
C LYS A 51 9.38 -1.48 -11.00
N GLY A 52 10.53 -1.70 -11.65
CA GLY A 52 11.50 -2.72 -11.25
C GLY A 52 12.28 -2.38 -9.97
N THR A 53 12.30 -1.11 -9.58
CA THR A 53 12.95 -0.62 -8.36
C THR A 53 11.95 -0.14 -7.31
N ALA A 54 10.64 -0.26 -7.58
CA ALA A 54 9.56 0.20 -6.72
C ALA A 54 9.64 -0.43 -5.33
N MET A 55 9.23 0.32 -4.31
CA MET A 55 9.10 -0.17 -2.95
C MET A 55 7.80 -0.95 -2.80
N GLU A 56 7.89 -2.23 -2.44
CA GLU A 56 6.70 -3.04 -2.16
C GLU A 56 6.21 -2.79 -0.74
N VAL A 57 4.99 -2.27 -0.61
CA VAL A 57 4.36 -2.02 0.70
C VAL A 57 3.80 -3.33 1.22
N LYS A 58 4.53 -3.99 2.10
CA LYS A 58 4.23 -5.33 2.63
C LYS A 58 3.96 -5.31 4.12
N LEU A 59 2.71 -5.53 4.53
CA LEU A 59 2.30 -5.65 5.92
C LEU A 59 1.47 -6.91 6.10
N SER A 60 1.76 -7.69 7.14
CA SER A 60 1.18 -9.01 7.37
C SER A 60 -0.08 -9.01 8.24
N THR A 61 -0.35 -7.93 8.97
CA THR A 61 -1.40 -7.88 10.01
C THR A 61 -2.57 -6.96 9.67
N THR A 62 -2.53 -6.31 8.51
CA THR A 62 -3.55 -5.35 8.09
C THR A 62 -3.95 -5.59 6.62
N THR A 63 -5.20 -5.30 6.31
CA THR A 63 -5.75 -5.34 4.95
C THR A 63 -5.78 -3.97 4.29
N GLN A 64 -5.40 -2.91 5.02
CA GLN A 64 -5.40 -1.52 4.56
C GLN A 64 -4.08 -0.83 4.90
N VAL A 65 -3.73 0.17 4.09
CA VAL A 65 -2.67 1.15 4.34
C VAL A 65 -3.30 2.52 4.22
N THR A 66 -3.11 3.37 5.22
CA THR A 66 -3.75 4.69 5.30
C THR A 66 -2.82 5.82 4.90
N SER A 67 -1.52 5.60 5.01
CA SER A 67 -0.51 6.55 4.59
C SER A 67 0.80 5.88 4.18
N ILE A 68 1.47 6.48 3.19
CA ILE A 68 2.87 6.23 2.86
C ILE A 68 3.65 7.52 3.13
N THR A 69 4.76 7.43 3.86
CA THR A 69 5.67 8.54 4.15
C THR A 69 7.03 8.31 3.49
N GLY A 70 7.55 9.34 2.81
CA GLY A 70 8.83 9.28 2.11
C GLY A 70 9.46 10.66 1.91
N LYS A 71 10.62 10.70 1.25
CA LYS A 71 11.39 11.93 1.01
C LYS A 71 12.17 11.85 -0.31
N LEU A 72 11.95 12.84 -1.17
CA LEU A 72 12.79 13.06 -2.35
C LEU A 72 14.05 13.85 -1.94
N LYS A 73 15.24 13.35 -2.28
CA LYS A 73 16.54 13.89 -1.80
C LYS A 73 17.37 14.62 -2.87
N GLY A 74 17.08 14.38 -4.15
CA GLY A 74 17.69 15.00 -5.32
C GLY A 74 19.07 14.48 -5.73
N GLU A 75 19.75 15.23 -6.60
CA GLU A 75 21.15 15.00 -6.98
C GLU A 75 22.04 15.12 -5.73
N ASN A 76 22.73 14.04 -5.35
CA ASN A 76 23.58 13.86 -4.14
C ASN A 76 22.89 13.27 -2.89
N SER A 77 21.88 12.43 -3.06
CA SER A 77 21.30 11.60 -1.98
C SER A 77 22.30 10.60 -1.34
N GLY A 78 23.46 10.35 -1.98
CA GLY A 78 24.52 9.46 -1.51
C GLY A 78 25.71 10.16 -0.83
N ASN A 79 26.34 9.47 0.12
CA ASN A 79 27.66 9.82 0.65
C ASN A 79 28.71 9.71 -0.48
N LEU A 80 29.84 10.42 -0.39
CA LEU A 80 30.87 10.68 -1.44
C LEU A 80 31.47 9.43 -2.18
N ALA A 81 31.03 8.22 -1.85
CA ALA A 81 31.46 6.95 -2.42
C ALA A 81 30.33 6.11 -3.07
N SER A 82 29.06 6.56 -3.05
CA SER A 82 27.94 5.88 -3.70
C SER A 82 27.55 6.62 -4.98
N LEU A 83 27.58 5.92 -6.12
CA LEU A 83 26.95 6.34 -7.38
C LEU A 83 25.42 6.17 -7.28
N GLN A 84 24.79 6.76 -6.26
CA GLN A 84 23.34 6.70 -6.09
C GLN A 84 22.70 7.57 -7.19
N GLU A 85 21.78 6.99 -7.95
CA GLU A 85 20.97 7.72 -8.92
C GLU A 85 20.25 8.90 -8.24
N PRO A 86 20.06 10.03 -8.93
CA PRO A 86 19.31 11.15 -8.38
C PRO A 86 17.91 10.72 -7.93
N ASP A 87 17.56 11.05 -6.70
CA ASP A 87 16.27 10.70 -6.10
C ASP A 87 15.29 11.87 -6.25
N TYR A 88 14.52 11.83 -7.32
CA TYR A 88 13.50 12.84 -7.60
C TYR A 88 12.10 12.23 -7.77
N GLN A 89 11.98 10.91 -7.64
CA GLN A 89 10.75 10.15 -7.79
C GLN A 89 10.79 8.89 -6.96
N ASP A 90 9.69 8.62 -6.29
CA ASP A 90 9.47 7.39 -5.56
C ASP A 90 8.28 6.65 -6.15
N VAL A 91 8.46 5.35 -6.37
CA VAL A 91 7.42 4.43 -6.85
C VAL A 91 7.17 3.37 -5.77
N TYR A 92 5.91 3.20 -5.41
CA TYR A 92 5.43 2.22 -4.45
C TYR A 92 4.49 1.23 -5.11
N ALA A 93 4.63 -0.06 -4.78
CA ALA A 93 3.70 -1.11 -5.18
C ALA A 93 2.72 -1.37 -4.03
N VAL A 94 1.43 -1.23 -4.32
CA VAL A 94 0.31 -1.39 -3.36
C VAL A 94 -0.88 -2.08 -4.04
N ALA A 95 -1.90 -2.44 -3.27
CA ALA A 95 -3.11 -3.05 -3.79
C ALA A 95 -4.32 -2.14 -3.67
N ILE A 96 -5.11 -1.95 -4.73
CA ILE A 96 -6.47 -1.42 -4.61
C ILE A 96 -7.37 -2.51 -4.03
N THR A 97 -8.02 -2.22 -2.91
CA THR A 97 -8.95 -3.15 -2.25
C THR A 97 -10.40 -2.90 -2.64
N ASP A 98 -10.77 -1.64 -2.90
CA ASP A 98 -12.08 -1.27 -3.42
C ASP A 98 -11.95 -0.14 -4.46
N PRO A 99 -12.05 -0.43 -5.77
CA PRO A 99 -11.92 0.58 -6.82
C PRO A 99 -13.03 1.65 -6.76
N GLY A 100 -14.18 1.37 -6.13
CA GLY A 100 -15.27 2.34 -5.99
C GLY A 100 -14.98 3.46 -4.99
N PHE A 101 -13.98 3.28 -4.12
CA PHE A 101 -13.58 4.26 -3.11
C PHE A 101 -12.08 4.60 -3.18
N PHE A 102 -11.40 4.19 -4.25
CA PHE A 102 -9.98 4.42 -4.43
C PHE A 102 -9.68 5.92 -4.49
N GLU A 103 -8.80 6.37 -3.60
CA GLU A 103 -8.27 7.72 -3.64
C GLU A 103 -6.88 7.79 -3.02
N ILE A 104 -6.00 8.56 -3.64
CA ILE A 104 -4.69 8.93 -3.09
C ILE A 104 -4.50 10.44 -3.17
N ARG A 105 -3.87 11.03 -2.14
CA ARG A 105 -3.63 12.48 -2.09
C ARG A 105 -2.41 12.87 -1.26
N THR A 106 -1.72 13.93 -1.70
CA THR A 106 -0.62 14.59 -0.95
C THR A 106 -1.04 15.94 -0.38
N ILE A 107 -2.35 16.15 -0.25
CA ILE A 107 -2.96 17.21 0.55
C ILE A 107 -3.76 16.58 1.71
N SER A 108 -4.20 17.40 2.65
CA SER A 108 -4.85 16.97 3.89
C SER A 108 -5.80 15.76 3.71
N PRO A 109 -5.64 14.68 4.49
CA PRO A 109 -4.77 14.53 5.65
C PRO A 109 -3.32 14.16 5.30
N GLY A 110 -2.98 13.98 4.02
CA GLY A 110 -1.59 13.93 3.55
C GLY A 110 -0.95 15.31 3.51
N PHE A 111 0.31 15.39 3.08
CA PHE A 111 0.99 16.66 2.83
C PHE A 111 2.17 16.49 1.89
N SER A 112 2.66 17.60 1.33
CA SER A 112 3.94 17.67 0.64
C SER A 112 4.58 19.04 0.85
N GLU A 113 5.89 19.06 1.12
CA GLU A 113 6.68 20.28 1.28
C GLU A 113 7.02 20.96 -0.06
N PHE A 114 6.71 20.31 -1.19
CA PHE A 114 7.03 20.73 -2.55
C PHE A 114 5.81 20.55 -3.46
N ASN A 115 5.84 21.06 -4.71
CA ASN A 115 4.71 20.84 -5.61
C ASN A 115 4.71 19.40 -6.14
N SER A 116 4.11 18.49 -5.38
CA SER A 116 4.02 17.08 -5.72
C SER A 116 3.02 16.80 -6.84
N SER A 117 3.30 15.74 -7.60
CA SER A 117 2.43 15.09 -8.57
C SER A 117 2.27 13.63 -8.20
N LEU A 118 1.12 13.04 -8.53
CA LEU A 118 0.81 11.63 -8.30
C LEU A 118 0.45 10.95 -9.63
N PHE A 119 0.98 9.76 -9.83
CA PHE A 119 0.71 8.93 -10.99
C PHE A 119 0.42 7.50 -10.56
N VAL A 120 -0.56 6.87 -11.19
CA VAL A 120 -0.96 5.49 -10.94
C VAL A 120 -0.73 4.67 -12.20
N PHE A 121 -0.14 3.50 -12.05
CA PHE A 121 0.14 2.55 -13.12
C PHE A 121 -0.43 1.17 -12.80
N ASP A 122 -0.74 0.41 -13.85
CA ASP A 122 -1.20 -0.97 -13.76
C ASP A 122 -0.05 -1.95 -13.40
N PRO A 123 -0.34 -3.24 -13.15
CA PRO A 123 0.69 -4.23 -12.87
C PRO A 123 1.75 -4.35 -13.95
N GLU A 124 1.48 -3.99 -15.20
CA GLU A 124 2.44 -3.98 -16.31
C GLU A 124 3.28 -2.69 -16.36
N GLY A 125 2.95 -1.68 -15.55
CA GLY A 125 3.60 -0.37 -15.52
C GLY A 125 3.04 0.63 -16.53
N LYS A 126 1.91 0.35 -17.16
CA LYS A 126 1.23 1.29 -18.08
C LYS A 126 0.42 2.31 -17.27
N PRO A 127 0.29 3.55 -17.77
CA PRO A 127 -0.42 4.61 -17.08
C PRO A 127 -1.90 4.24 -16.86
N LEU A 128 -2.43 4.60 -15.69
CA LEU A 128 -3.85 4.57 -15.36
C LEU A 128 -4.38 6.00 -15.21
N LEU A 129 -4.15 6.63 -14.07
CA LEU A 129 -4.59 8.00 -13.77
C LEU A 129 -3.45 8.81 -13.16
N GLY A 130 -3.40 10.10 -13.46
CA GLY A 130 -2.38 11.00 -12.95
C GLY A 130 -2.94 12.38 -12.67
N ASN A 131 -2.37 13.06 -11.68
CA ASN A 131 -2.72 14.43 -11.35
C ASN A 131 -1.48 15.17 -10.86
N ARG A 132 -1.34 16.43 -11.27
CA ARG A 132 -0.18 17.26 -10.92
C ARG A 132 -0.51 18.32 -9.88
N VAL A 133 -1.79 18.63 -9.70
CA VAL A 133 -2.30 19.68 -8.83
C VAL A 133 -3.72 19.32 -8.43
N VAL A 134 -4.06 19.34 -7.14
CA VAL A 134 -5.49 19.24 -6.75
C VAL A 134 -6.22 20.53 -7.08
N GLU A 135 -5.65 21.64 -6.63
CA GLU A 135 -6.23 22.97 -6.76
C GLU A 135 -5.11 24.00 -6.94
N LEU A 136 -5.38 25.04 -7.74
CA LEU A 136 -4.41 26.12 -7.97
C LEU A 136 -3.96 26.76 -6.65
N GLY A 137 -2.66 26.89 -6.47
CA GLY A 137 -2.05 27.43 -5.24
C GLY A 137 -1.78 26.38 -4.16
N THR A 138 -2.14 25.10 -4.38
CA THR A 138 -1.75 23.99 -3.51
C THR A 138 -0.50 23.28 -4.02
N THR A 139 0.24 22.69 -3.08
CA THR A 139 1.47 21.93 -3.33
C THR A 139 1.22 20.44 -3.56
N GLY A 140 -0.03 19.98 -3.49
CA GLY A 140 -0.35 18.55 -3.60
C GLY A 140 -1.13 18.17 -4.84
N ALA A 141 -1.27 16.86 -5.01
CA ALA A 141 -2.04 16.21 -6.06
C ALA A 141 -3.04 15.21 -5.44
N ARG A 142 -4.04 14.83 -6.23
CA ARG A 142 -5.09 13.87 -5.87
C ARG A 142 -5.43 13.05 -7.09
N VAL A 143 -5.39 11.73 -6.95
CA VAL A 143 -5.87 10.80 -7.97
C VAL A 143 -6.99 9.98 -7.33
N GLY A 144 -8.17 10.04 -7.93
CA GLY A 144 -9.31 9.20 -7.57
C GLY A 144 -9.47 8.04 -8.55
N GLU A 145 -10.69 7.53 -8.66
CA GLU A 145 -11.06 6.38 -9.47
C GLU A 145 -11.43 6.71 -10.93
N VAL A 146 -11.73 7.97 -11.25
CA VAL A 146 -12.12 8.42 -12.60
C VAL A 146 -11.31 9.64 -13.05
N SER A 147 -11.01 9.73 -14.35
CA SER A 147 -10.47 10.95 -14.96
C SER A 147 -11.47 12.11 -14.94
N SER A 148 -10.99 13.35 -14.94
CA SER A 148 -11.84 14.56 -14.97
C SER A 148 -12.81 14.59 -16.15
N ASP A 149 -12.40 14.03 -17.29
CA ASP A 149 -13.22 13.96 -18.50
C ASP A 149 -14.16 12.73 -18.56
N GLY A 150 -14.11 11.87 -17.53
CA GLY A 150 -14.94 10.67 -17.41
C GLY A 150 -14.61 9.53 -18.36
N LYS A 151 -13.53 9.65 -19.17
CA LYS A 151 -13.22 8.66 -20.21
C LYS A 151 -12.39 7.47 -19.72
N PHE A 152 -11.67 7.63 -18.62
CA PHE A 152 -10.86 6.58 -18.03
C PHE A 152 -11.27 6.33 -16.59
N LYS A 153 -11.36 5.06 -16.21
CA LYS A 153 -11.76 4.64 -14.87
C LYS A 153 -10.93 3.45 -14.42
N ILE A 154 -10.49 3.47 -13.17
CA ILE A 154 -9.96 2.30 -12.48
C ILE A 154 -11.16 1.55 -11.90
N ASP A 155 -11.50 0.39 -12.46
CA ASP A 155 -12.74 -0.34 -12.15
C ASP A 155 -12.49 -1.73 -11.55
N LYS A 156 -11.22 -2.12 -11.38
CA LYS A 156 -10.82 -3.41 -10.83
C LYS A 156 -9.91 -3.23 -9.61
N PRO A 157 -10.07 -4.08 -8.57
CA PRO A 157 -9.08 -4.19 -7.51
C PRO A 157 -7.80 -4.83 -8.07
N GLY A 158 -6.70 -4.71 -7.32
CA GLY A 158 -5.44 -5.37 -7.66
C GLY A 158 -4.19 -4.55 -7.45
N LEU A 159 -3.06 -5.15 -7.79
CA LEU A 159 -1.76 -4.51 -7.73
C LEU A 159 -1.73 -3.26 -8.62
N ILE A 160 -1.21 -2.18 -8.07
CA ILE A 160 -0.91 -0.94 -8.80
C ILE A 160 0.45 -0.42 -8.36
N TYR A 161 1.00 0.47 -9.18
CA TYR A 161 2.15 1.27 -8.79
C TYR A 161 1.73 2.72 -8.63
N ILE A 162 2.01 3.31 -7.48
CA ILE A 162 1.83 4.74 -7.21
C ILE A 162 3.20 5.39 -7.31
N ALA A 163 3.31 6.43 -8.11
CA ALA A 163 4.49 7.26 -8.16
C ALA A 163 4.21 8.66 -7.64
N VAL A 164 5.15 9.18 -6.86
CA VAL A 164 5.19 10.58 -6.41
C VAL A 164 6.43 11.25 -6.96
N SER A 165 6.26 12.47 -7.46
CA SER A 165 7.35 13.25 -8.04
C SER A 165 7.14 14.74 -7.83
N GLY A 166 8.18 15.54 -8.05
CA GLY A 166 8.05 16.98 -8.24
C GLY A 166 7.29 17.34 -9.53
N ARG A 167 6.67 18.52 -9.59
CA ARG A 167 5.73 18.89 -10.67
C ARG A 167 6.34 18.85 -12.06
N ALA A 168 7.61 19.21 -12.20
CA ALA A 168 8.31 19.22 -13.49
C ALA A 168 8.74 17.82 -13.97
N SER A 169 8.69 16.80 -13.10
CA SER A 169 9.03 15.43 -13.45
C SER A 169 7.78 14.67 -13.89
N VAL A 170 7.74 14.31 -15.18
CA VAL A 170 6.63 13.56 -15.76
C VAL A 170 7.07 12.18 -16.27
N PRO A 171 6.20 11.16 -16.19
CA PRO A 171 6.49 9.79 -16.63
C PRO A 171 6.73 9.67 -18.13
N LEU A 172 7.76 8.89 -18.51
CA LEU A 172 8.13 8.57 -19.87
C LEU A 172 8.13 7.05 -20.11
N ASP A 173 7.74 6.66 -21.32
CA ASP A 173 7.97 5.30 -21.81
C ASP A 173 9.40 5.10 -22.35
N GLU A 174 9.70 3.89 -22.80
CA GLU A 174 11.01 3.51 -23.36
C GLU A 174 11.41 4.30 -24.61
N ASP A 175 10.44 4.86 -25.34
CA ASP A 175 10.69 5.67 -26.54
C ASP A 175 10.87 7.17 -26.18
N GLY A 176 10.70 7.53 -24.90
CA GLY A 176 10.74 8.90 -24.41
C GLY A 176 9.43 9.68 -24.60
N ASN A 177 8.31 9.00 -24.85
CA ASN A 177 6.99 9.65 -24.94
C ASN A 177 6.36 9.85 -23.56
N ILE A 178 5.65 10.95 -23.40
CA ILE A 178 4.85 11.22 -22.20
C ILE A 178 3.69 10.23 -22.10
N GLN A 179 3.50 9.65 -20.92
CA GLN A 179 2.54 8.56 -20.72
C GLN A 179 1.10 9.03 -20.42
N PHE A 180 0.89 10.27 -19.99
CA PHE A 180 -0.41 10.80 -19.58
C PHE A 180 -0.92 11.92 -20.51
N ALA A 181 -2.24 11.99 -20.71
CA ALA A 181 -2.89 12.99 -21.55
C ALA A 181 -3.05 14.35 -20.85
N PHE A 182 -1.94 15.00 -20.48
CA PHE A 182 -1.99 16.29 -19.79
C PHE A 182 -2.76 17.36 -20.57
N THR A 183 -3.59 18.13 -19.85
CA THR A 183 -4.40 19.21 -20.42
C THR A 183 -3.79 20.58 -20.07
N ASN A 184 -4.40 21.65 -20.59
CA ASN A 184 -4.03 23.02 -20.20
C ASN A 184 -4.47 23.37 -18.77
N ASP A 185 -5.43 22.61 -18.21
CA ASP A 185 -5.83 22.75 -16.82
C ASP A 185 -5.01 21.77 -15.97
N PRO A 186 -4.03 22.26 -15.19
CA PRO A 186 -3.16 21.38 -14.43
C PRO A 186 -3.89 20.69 -13.26
N THR A 187 -5.13 21.10 -12.95
CA THR A 187 -5.96 20.45 -11.93
C THR A 187 -6.66 19.19 -12.40
N ASP A 188 -6.66 18.93 -13.71
CA ASP A 188 -7.30 17.73 -14.25
C ASP A 188 -6.63 16.44 -13.75
N VAL A 189 -7.47 15.46 -13.39
CA VAL A 189 -7.05 14.07 -13.29
C VAL A 189 -7.10 13.49 -14.69
N VAL A 190 -5.94 13.11 -15.22
CA VAL A 190 -5.77 12.69 -16.61
C VAL A 190 -5.55 11.18 -16.71
N GLY A 191 -6.08 10.59 -17.78
CA GLY A 191 -5.83 9.20 -18.13
C GLY A 191 -4.60 9.01 -19.03
N PRO A 192 -4.46 7.82 -19.65
CA PRO A 192 -3.37 7.51 -20.57
C PRO A 192 -3.32 8.45 -21.78
N ALA A 193 -2.12 8.74 -22.26
CA ALA A 193 -1.89 9.57 -23.46
C ALA A 193 -2.51 8.99 -24.75
N GLY A 194 -2.79 7.69 -24.76
CA GLY A 194 -3.43 7.00 -25.88
C GLY A 194 -3.83 5.56 -25.55
N PRO A 195 -4.42 4.82 -26.51
CA PRO A 195 -4.90 3.46 -26.29
C PRO A 195 -3.78 2.41 -26.19
N ASN A 196 -2.60 2.70 -26.75
CA ASN A 196 -1.46 1.77 -26.83
C ASN A 196 -0.25 2.33 -26.09
N THR A 197 -0.40 2.62 -24.80
CA THR A 197 0.70 3.09 -23.96
C THR A 197 1.65 1.96 -23.59
N LYS A 198 2.94 2.30 -23.55
CA LYS A 198 4.01 1.41 -23.09
C LYS A 198 4.27 1.60 -21.59
N PRO A 199 4.91 0.62 -20.93
CA PRO A 199 5.26 0.71 -19.51
C PRO A 199 6.18 1.89 -19.17
N LEU A 200 6.12 2.33 -17.92
CA LEU A 200 7.03 3.32 -17.33
C LEU A 200 8.48 2.84 -17.47
N ALA A 201 9.29 3.64 -18.16
CA ALA A 201 10.72 3.37 -18.33
C ALA A 201 11.61 4.48 -17.77
N GLY A 202 11.08 5.69 -17.56
CA GLY A 202 11.85 6.80 -17.01
C GLY A 202 11.02 8.05 -16.79
N TRP A 203 11.72 9.16 -16.62
CA TRP A 203 11.14 10.45 -16.25
C TRP A 203 11.81 11.59 -17.02
N THR A 204 11.10 12.69 -17.22
CA THR A 204 11.73 13.91 -17.69
C THR A 204 12.69 14.47 -16.65
N THR A 205 13.72 15.18 -17.10
CA THR A 205 14.59 15.95 -16.20
C THR A 205 13.76 17.00 -15.46
N ALA A 206 13.70 16.93 -14.13
CA ALA A 206 12.97 17.88 -13.31
C ALA A 206 13.67 19.25 -13.35
N ASN A 207 13.02 20.27 -13.90
CA ASN A 207 13.50 21.65 -13.85
C ASN A 207 12.34 22.65 -13.66
N PRO A 208 12.23 23.33 -12.50
CA PRO A 208 13.09 23.15 -11.32
C PRO A 208 12.93 21.76 -10.71
N ALA A 209 14.01 21.25 -10.11
CA ALA A 209 13.94 20.05 -9.29
C ALA A 209 13.25 20.37 -7.97
N GLU A 210 12.23 19.59 -7.63
CA GLU A 210 11.43 19.77 -6.42
C GLU A 210 11.61 18.55 -5.52
N ILE A 211 12.01 18.80 -4.29
CA ILE A 211 12.42 17.79 -3.31
C ILE A 211 11.85 18.13 -1.93
N GLY A 212 11.83 17.17 -1.02
CA GLY A 212 11.34 17.35 0.34
C GLY A 212 10.54 16.15 0.84
N SER A 213 9.97 16.30 2.03
CA SER A 213 9.17 15.27 2.67
C SER A 213 7.73 15.27 2.15
N TYR A 214 7.12 14.10 2.13
CA TYR A 214 5.72 13.96 1.76
C TYR A 214 5.04 12.84 2.54
N VAL A 215 3.71 12.93 2.61
CA VAL A 215 2.81 11.87 3.04
C VAL A 215 1.71 11.72 1.99
N ILE A 216 1.64 10.54 1.41
CA ILE A 216 0.54 10.11 0.55
C ILE A 216 -0.53 9.52 1.45
N SER A 217 -1.66 10.20 1.61
CA SER A 217 -2.84 9.61 2.23
C SER A 217 -3.53 8.69 1.23
N LEU A 218 -3.94 7.52 1.70
CA LEU A 218 -4.51 6.46 0.89
C LEU A 218 -5.92 6.09 1.39
N GLN A 219 -6.81 5.76 0.46
CA GLN A 219 -8.16 5.27 0.72
C GLN A 219 -8.46 4.10 -0.21
N ALA A 220 -9.03 3.02 0.35
CA ALA A 220 -9.26 1.75 -0.34
C ALA A 220 -8.01 1.15 -0.99
N VAL A 221 -6.88 1.30 -0.28
CA VAL A 221 -5.58 0.72 -0.64
C VAL A 221 -5.13 -0.19 0.50
N GLY A 222 -4.55 -1.34 0.14
CA GLY A 222 -3.99 -2.33 1.04
C GLY A 222 -2.55 -2.69 0.69
N PRO A 223 -1.86 -3.38 1.61
CA PRO A 223 -0.50 -3.85 1.38
C PRO A 223 -0.51 -5.08 0.48
N ILE A 224 0.62 -5.35 -0.16
CA ILE A 224 0.89 -6.62 -0.84
C ILE A 224 1.04 -7.70 0.25
N PRO A 225 0.41 -8.87 0.10
CA PRO A 225 0.54 -9.94 1.09
C PRO A 225 2.01 -10.38 1.22
N THR A 226 2.44 -10.63 2.46
CA THR A 226 3.84 -10.94 2.77
C THR A 226 4.23 -12.38 2.44
N GLY A 227 3.24 -13.25 2.22
CA GLY A 227 3.43 -14.67 2.00
C GLY A 227 2.15 -15.48 2.13
N CYS A 228 2.28 -16.79 2.02
CA CYS A 228 1.18 -17.72 2.22
C CYS A 228 0.57 -17.66 3.62
N GLY A 229 -0.76 -17.73 3.69
CA GLY A 229 -1.48 -17.62 4.95
C GLY A 229 -1.71 -16.19 5.42
N ALA A 230 -1.25 -15.19 4.66
CA ALA A 230 -1.43 -13.80 5.04
C ALA A 230 -2.94 -13.45 5.03
N PRO A 231 -3.47 -12.84 6.11
CA PRO A 231 -4.90 -12.51 6.20
C PRO A 231 -5.42 -11.61 5.07
N ASN A 232 -4.55 -10.80 4.46
CA ASN A 232 -4.87 -9.92 3.34
C ASN A 232 -4.75 -10.59 1.95
N ALA A 233 -4.38 -11.87 1.87
CA ALA A 233 -4.24 -12.61 0.61
C ALA A 233 -5.56 -13.22 0.08
N GLY A 234 -6.67 -13.11 0.83
CA GLY A 234 -7.97 -13.63 0.39
C GLY A 234 -8.03 -15.17 0.30
N PRO A 235 -9.22 -15.76 0.03
CA PRO A 235 -9.42 -17.21 0.04
C PRO A 235 -8.77 -17.92 -1.15
N CYS A 236 -8.21 -19.12 -0.92
CA CYS A 236 -7.52 -19.90 -1.96
C CYS A 236 -8.43 -20.36 -3.10
N GLY A 237 -9.71 -20.58 -2.79
CA GLY A 237 -10.74 -20.96 -3.76
C GLY A 237 -11.30 -19.81 -4.61
N ALA A 238 -10.80 -18.58 -4.48
CA ALA A 238 -11.26 -17.43 -5.25
C ALA A 238 -10.12 -16.72 -5.96
N LEU A 239 -10.42 -16.11 -7.10
CA LEU A 239 -9.47 -15.27 -7.83
C LEU A 239 -9.08 -14.07 -6.95
N ASN A 240 -7.78 -13.82 -6.84
CA ASN A 240 -7.25 -12.61 -6.24
C ASN A 240 -6.21 -11.96 -7.17
N PRO A 241 -6.34 -10.66 -7.49
CA PRO A 241 -5.35 -9.92 -8.27
C PRO A 241 -4.00 -9.69 -7.55
N LEU A 242 -3.85 -10.17 -6.31
CA LEU A 242 -2.60 -10.20 -5.56
C LEU A 242 -2.06 -11.64 -5.45
N PRO A 243 -0.75 -11.82 -5.23
CA PRO A 243 -0.18 -13.14 -4.99
C PRO A 243 -0.63 -13.71 -3.65
N TYR A 244 -0.44 -15.03 -3.51
CA TYR A 244 -0.78 -15.84 -2.34
C TYR A 244 -2.28 -15.97 -2.08
N CYS A 245 -2.62 -16.86 -1.16
CA CYS A 245 -3.93 -16.93 -0.51
C CYS A 245 -3.77 -17.09 1.00
N ASN A 246 -4.88 -16.96 1.73
CA ASN A 246 -4.94 -16.85 3.18
C ASN A 246 -4.84 -18.19 3.93
N GLU A 247 -4.74 -19.32 3.23
CA GLU A 247 -4.48 -20.62 3.85
C GLU A 247 -3.02 -21.02 3.62
N ALA A 248 -2.22 -21.04 4.68
CA ALA A 248 -0.77 -21.19 4.59
C ALA A 248 -0.33 -22.47 3.86
N THR A 249 -0.93 -23.62 4.22
CA THR A 249 -0.58 -24.93 3.66
C THR A 249 -0.99 -25.03 2.19
N CYS A 250 -2.26 -24.75 1.89
CA CYS A 250 -2.76 -24.77 0.52
C CYS A 250 -1.94 -23.85 -0.38
N CYS A 251 -1.76 -22.60 0.05
CA CYS A 251 -0.98 -21.62 -0.67
C CYS A 251 0.42 -22.14 -0.98
N SER A 252 1.12 -22.71 0.01
CA SER A 252 2.49 -23.20 -0.18
C SER A 252 2.53 -24.36 -1.18
N THR A 253 1.55 -25.27 -1.12
CA THR A 253 1.41 -26.36 -2.10
C THR A 253 1.21 -25.84 -3.52
N VAL A 254 0.39 -24.80 -3.71
CA VAL A 254 0.20 -24.17 -5.02
C VAL A 254 1.47 -23.44 -5.47
N CYS A 255 2.14 -22.69 -4.58
CA CYS A 255 3.39 -21.99 -4.90
C CYS A 255 4.50 -22.92 -5.37
N GLU A 256 4.61 -24.11 -4.78
CA GLU A 256 5.63 -25.11 -5.16
C GLU A 256 5.41 -25.65 -6.58
N LEU A 257 4.16 -25.70 -7.02
CA LEU A 257 3.78 -26.18 -8.35
C LEU A 257 3.87 -25.07 -9.38
N ASP A 258 3.41 -23.87 -9.01
CA ASP A 258 3.44 -22.68 -9.84
C ASP A 258 3.85 -21.45 -9.01
N PRO A 259 5.15 -21.07 -9.06
CA PRO A 259 5.64 -19.86 -8.40
C PRO A 259 4.91 -18.58 -8.82
N PHE A 260 4.32 -18.55 -10.02
CA PHE A 260 3.59 -17.38 -10.51
C PHE A 260 2.42 -16.98 -9.58
N CYS A 261 1.78 -17.98 -8.93
CA CYS A 261 0.71 -17.76 -7.95
C CYS A 261 1.15 -16.94 -6.73
N CYS A 262 2.45 -16.91 -6.48
CA CYS A 262 3.05 -16.37 -5.26
C CYS A 262 4.02 -15.22 -5.55
N GLU A 263 4.31 -14.97 -6.82
CA GLU A 263 5.14 -13.85 -7.28
C GLU A 263 4.32 -12.79 -8.00
N VAL A 264 3.20 -13.16 -8.64
CA VAL A 264 2.47 -12.26 -9.54
C VAL A 264 1.01 -12.11 -9.17
N THR A 265 0.21 -13.18 -9.20
CA THR A 265 -1.24 -13.09 -8.95
C THR A 265 -1.83 -14.46 -8.64
N TRP A 266 -2.90 -14.48 -7.84
CA TRP A 266 -3.70 -15.69 -7.60
C TRP A 266 -4.84 -15.81 -8.64
N ASP A 267 -4.51 -16.29 -9.83
CA ASP A 267 -5.44 -16.38 -10.96
C ASP A 267 -6.24 -17.70 -11.02
N SER A 268 -6.91 -17.95 -12.15
CA SER A 268 -7.73 -19.16 -12.33
C SER A 268 -6.93 -20.45 -12.33
N ILE A 269 -5.65 -20.41 -12.72
CA ILE A 269 -4.77 -21.58 -12.66
C ILE A 269 -4.44 -21.86 -11.20
N CYS A 270 -4.16 -20.82 -10.40
CA CYS A 270 -3.93 -20.93 -8.96
C CYS A 270 -5.16 -21.51 -8.24
N VAL A 271 -6.36 -21.00 -8.53
CA VAL A 271 -7.62 -21.48 -7.96
C VAL A 271 -7.92 -22.92 -8.36
N ASN A 272 -7.75 -23.29 -9.63
CA ASN A 272 -7.98 -24.67 -10.08
C ASN A 272 -6.96 -25.62 -9.44
N THR A 273 -5.69 -25.23 -9.39
CA THR A 273 -4.64 -26.00 -8.70
C THR A 273 -4.97 -26.14 -7.21
N ALA A 274 -5.43 -25.06 -6.57
CA ALA A 274 -5.89 -25.10 -5.19
C ALA A 274 -7.07 -26.08 -5.04
N SER A 275 -8.07 -26.07 -5.92
CA SER A 275 -9.18 -27.02 -5.83
C SER A 275 -8.78 -28.50 -6.02
N GLU A 276 -7.70 -28.76 -6.76
CA GLU A 276 -7.19 -30.12 -7.00
C GLU A 276 -6.21 -30.61 -5.92
N ARG A 277 -5.41 -29.70 -5.37
CA ARG A 277 -4.28 -30.02 -4.48
C ARG A 277 -4.52 -29.62 -3.04
N CYS A 278 -5.31 -28.59 -2.86
CA CYS A 278 -5.95 -28.20 -1.63
C CYS A 278 -7.42 -28.63 -1.71
N THR A 279 -7.66 -29.88 -2.10
CA THR A 279 -8.86 -30.54 -1.61
C THR A 279 -8.81 -30.34 -0.11
N ASP A 280 -9.76 -29.59 0.43
CA ASP A 280 -10.17 -29.61 1.83
C ASP A 280 -9.93 -31.02 2.34
N SER A 281 -8.77 -31.25 2.96
CA SER A 281 -8.23 -32.59 3.18
C SER A 281 -8.86 -33.22 4.41
N CYS A 282 -10.16 -32.95 4.61
CA CYS A 282 -11.08 -33.77 5.37
C CYS A 282 -11.29 -35.15 4.73
N ALA A 283 -10.61 -35.44 3.61
CA ALA A 283 -10.85 -36.59 2.76
C ALA A 283 -10.12 -37.88 3.17
N ASN A 284 -9.24 -37.87 4.18
CA ASN A 284 -8.65 -39.12 4.66
C ASN A 284 -9.61 -39.85 5.61
N CYS A 285 -10.37 -39.12 6.44
CA CYS A 285 -11.45 -39.63 7.28
C CYS A 285 -12.20 -38.49 7.97
N ASP A 286 -13.47 -38.72 8.36
CA ASP A 286 -14.22 -37.78 9.20
C ASP A 286 -13.40 -37.38 10.44
N GLY A 287 -13.10 -36.10 10.59
CA GLY A 287 -12.38 -35.54 11.73
C GLY A 287 -10.89 -35.22 11.51
N ASP A 288 -10.26 -35.66 10.41
CA ASP A 288 -8.91 -35.21 10.01
C ASP A 288 -9.04 -33.87 9.27
N LEU A 289 -9.15 -32.79 10.03
CA LEU A 289 -9.43 -31.47 9.49
C LEU A 289 -8.18 -30.80 8.91
N ASN A 290 -6.98 -31.20 9.30
CA ASN A 290 -5.75 -30.60 8.79
C ASN A 290 -5.12 -31.43 7.65
N GLY A 291 -5.63 -32.62 7.34
CA GLY A 291 -5.19 -33.52 6.29
C GLY A 291 -3.89 -34.25 6.57
N ASP A 292 -3.43 -34.30 7.81
CA ASP A 292 -2.15 -34.94 8.16
C ASP A 292 -2.23 -36.48 8.27
N GLY A 293 -3.42 -37.02 7.99
CA GLY A 293 -3.71 -38.45 8.08
C GLY A 293 -4.03 -38.89 9.50
N ARG A 294 -4.25 -37.98 10.45
CA ARG A 294 -4.60 -38.30 11.84
C ARG A 294 -5.71 -37.40 12.35
N VAL A 295 -6.42 -37.90 13.35
CA VAL A 295 -7.41 -37.11 14.10
C VAL A 295 -6.84 -36.82 15.48
N ASP A 296 -6.33 -35.62 15.71
CA ASP A 296 -5.67 -35.23 16.95
C ASP A 296 -5.94 -33.78 17.41
N GLY A 297 -5.07 -33.27 18.29
CA GLY A 297 -5.18 -31.94 18.88
C GLY A 297 -5.14 -30.80 17.85
N ASN A 298 -4.51 -31.00 16.71
CA ASN A 298 -4.43 -30.01 15.65
C ASN A 298 -5.78 -29.86 14.93
N ASP A 299 -6.49 -30.97 14.72
CA ASP A 299 -7.85 -30.96 14.14
C ASP A 299 -8.85 -30.29 15.09
N LEU A 300 -8.76 -30.61 16.38
CA LEU A 300 -9.56 -29.93 17.39
C LEU A 300 -9.33 -28.42 17.41
N GLY A 301 -8.06 -28.01 17.30
CA GLY A 301 -7.70 -26.59 17.20
C GLY A 301 -8.37 -25.92 16.00
N ARG A 302 -8.40 -26.59 14.84
CA ARG A 302 -9.06 -26.10 13.62
C ARG A 302 -10.58 -26.04 13.78
N LEU A 303 -11.22 -27.08 14.33
CA LEU A 303 -12.66 -27.11 14.59
C LEU A 303 -13.09 -25.94 15.49
N LEU A 304 -12.36 -25.71 16.58
CA LEU A 304 -12.66 -24.62 17.51
C LEU A 304 -12.40 -23.23 16.92
N ALA A 305 -11.46 -23.09 15.97
CA ALA A 305 -11.22 -21.83 15.28
C ALA A 305 -12.38 -21.44 14.34
N LEU A 306 -13.13 -22.44 13.85
CA LEU A 306 -14.23 -22.29 12.90
C LEU A 306 -15.61 -22.35 13.56
N TRP A 307 -15.67 -22.29 14.89
CA TRP A 307 -16.91 -22.40 15.66
C TRP A 307 -17.98 -21.39 15.21
N ARG A 308 -19.21 -21.85 15.00
CA ARG A 308 -20.36 -21.09 14.48
C ARG A 308 -20.21 -20.56 13.05
N LEU A 309 -19.21 -21.02 12.29
CA LEU A 309 -19.08 -20.72 10.87
C LEU A 309 -19.73 -21.84 10.04
N ASN A 310 -19.97 -21.55 8.75
CA ASN A 310 -20.34 -22.55 7.76
C ASN A 310 -19.07 -22.90 6.99
N ASP A 311 -18.44 -24.00 7.37
CA ASP A 311 -17.20 -24.51 6.80
C ASP A 311 -17.40 -25.97 6.45
N THR A 312 -17.27 -26.34 5.18
CA THR A 312 -17.55 -27.69 4.67
C THR A 312 -16.66 -28.77 5.26
N CYS A 313 -15.54 -28.40 5.87
CA CYS A 313 -14.57 -29.33 6.41
C CYS A 313 -14.79 -29.55 7.91
N ALA A 314 -14.97 -28.48 8.67
CA ALA A 314 -15.22 -28.53 10.10
C ALA A 314 -16.69 -28.83 10.47
N ASP A 315 -17.64 -28.64 9.54
CA ASP A 315 -19.04 -29.08 9.63
C ASP A 315 -19.12 -30.56 9.24
N ILE A 316 -18.72 -31.42 10.16
CA ILE A 316 -18.58 -32.87 9.94
C ILE A 316 -19.95 -33.52 9.78
N ASN A 317 -21.00 -33.00 10.43
CA ASN A 317 -22.37 -33.52 10.29
C ASN A 317 -23.13 -32.93 9.07
N ASN A 318 -22.58 -31.93 8.39
CA ASN A 318 -23.16 -31.19 7.26
C ASN A 318 -24.52 -30.53 7.57
N ASP A 319 -24.70 -30.00 8.78
CA ASP A 319 -25.92 -29.30 9.17
C ASP A 319 -25.90 -27.79 8.85
N GLY A 320 -24.78 -27.30 8.32
CA GLY A 320 -24.53 -25.94 7.88
C GLY A 320 -23.86 -25.06 8.94
N ILE A 321 -23.47 -25.59 10.11
CA ILE A 321 -22.80 -24.84 11.17
C ILE A 321 -21.84 -25.69 12.00
N VAL A 322 -20.62 -25.21 12.22
CA VAL A 322 -19.66 -25.88 13.12
C VAL A 322 -20.05 -25.68 14.57
N ASP A 323 -20.45 -26.73 15.28
CA ASP A 323 -20.76 -26.67 16.70
C ASP A 323 -20.44 -27.94 17.53
N GLY A 324 -21.19 -28.14 18.63
CA GLY A 324 -20.95 -29.23 19.57
C GLY A 324 -21.21 -30.61 18.97
N GLU A 325 -22.02 -30.70 17.92
CA GLU A 325 -22.24 -31.95 17.21
C GLU A 325 -21.00 -32.36 16.42
N ASP A 326 -20.36 -31.43 15.71
CA ASP A 326 -19.09 -31.69 14.99
C ASP A 326 -17.96 -32.03 15.94
N LEU A 327 -17.84 -31.29 17.05
CA LEU A 327 -16.87 -31.60 18.09
C LEU A 327 -17.05 -33.02 18.61
N SER A 328 -18.29 -33.46 18.79
CA SER A 328 -18.59 -34.81 19.25
C SER A 328 -18.13 -35.86 18.23
N ILE A 329 -18.31 -35.59 16.93
CA ILE A 329 -17.85 -36.49 15.87
C ILE A 329 -16.32 -36.54 15.80
N LEU A 330 -15.65 -35.40 15.89
CA LEU A 330 -14.19 -35.32 15.93
C LEU A 330 -13.63 -36.13 17.11
N LEU A 331 -14.19 -35.96 18.31
CA LEU A 331 -13.77 -36.69 19.50
C LEU A 331 -14.07 -38.19 19.43
N LEU A 332 -15.12 -38.62 18.71
CA LEU A 332 -15.39 -40.04 18.46
C LEU A 332 -14.32 -40.69 17.57
N LYS A 333 -13.64 -39.90 16.74
CA LYS A 333 -12.61 -40.33 15.79
C LYS A 333 -11.21 -40.11 16.32
N TRP A 334 -11.06 -39.64 17.57
CA TRP A 334 -9.77 -39.28 18.15
C TRP A 334 -8.73 -40.41 18.08
N GLY A 335 -7.53 -40.07 17.61
CA GLY A 335 -6.41 -40.98 17.47
C GLY A 335 -6.52 -41.96 16.30
N THR A 336 -7.48 -41.77 15.39
CA THR A 336 -7.56 -42.55 14.15
C THR A 336 -6.38 -42.17 13.23
N ASP A 337 -5.78 -43.17 12.59
CA ASP A 337 -4.77 -43.00 11.54
C ASP A 337 -5.43 -43.36 10.20
N CYS A 338 -5.36 -42.44 9.24
CA CYS A 338 -6.14 -42.39 8.01
C CYS A 338 -5.25 -42.41 6.76
N SER A 339 -3.98 -42.78 6.92
CA SER A 339 -2.97 -42.97 5.86
C SER A 339 -3.25 -44.15 4.91
#